data_AF-A0A4Q3XRC3-F1
#
_entry.id   AF-A0A4Q3XRC3-F1
#
_cell.length_a   1.000
_cell.length_b   1.000
_cell.length_c   1.000
_cell.angle_alpha   90.00
_cell.angle_beta   90.00
_cell.angle_gamma   90.00
#
_symmetry.space_group_name_H-M   'P 1'
#
loop_
_entity.id
_entity.type
_entity.pdbx_description
1 polymer ?
#
loop_
_entity_poly.entity_id
_entity_poly.type
_entity_poly.pdbx_seq_one_letter_code
_entity_poly.pdbx_strand_id
1 'polypeptide(L)'
;MSLTRPTSRPDVSRARARAGRETITLAVTAIVKGTTMHDRRLACVGFVVGIAVLVTGCSDDPAPQKPRATAACPKTLPKPSFTVPLSQIYLNIYNASATSGLASKAAGELTWRGAHVLKTGNDPNPDGRPEPRTAEIRHGRNGRQVALNLASQVQNAVLYQDDRSNPTVDLVLGDSFKFVPVPPPPAQKVTVRVYNTTFKGGLSGTVAAGLRERGFQVAANGNDPNGGYFPDDTAIIRHGEFGEPAARRVQLSIKGARLVKDGRKDETVDVMLGSKFEELVPAAEATPAPAKPSSRPPGC
;
A
#
# COMPACT_ATOMS: atom_id res chain seq x y z
N MET A 1 -25.92 -57.02 40.58
CA MET A 1 -26.51 -56.06 41.53
C MET A 1 -26.50 -54.67 40.88
N SER A 2 -27.69 -54.11 40.71
CA SER A 2 -28.11 -52.70 40.50
C SER A 2 -27.36 -51.85 39.46
N LEU A 3 -27.94 -51.49 38.30
CA LEU A 3 -29.14 -50.67 37.97
C LEU A 3 -28.82 -49.18 37.72
N THR A 4 -29.03 -48.74 36.46
CA THR A 4 -29.71 -47.49 35.98
C THR A 4 -29.22 -46.10 36.48
N ARG A 5 -29.27 -44.96 35.77
CA ARG A 5 -29.73 -44.46 34.45
C ARG A 5 -29.15 -43.02 34.32
N PRO A 6 -29.25 -42.34 33.16
CA PRO A 6 -28.73 -41.00 32.90
C PRO A 6 -29.76 -39.89 33.24
N THR A 7 -29.29 -38.66 33.51
CA THR A 7 -30.10 -37.43 33.67
C THR A 7 -29.74 -36.45 32.54
N SER A 8 -30.52 -36.38 31.46
CA SER A 8 -31.73 -35.57 31.23
C SER A 8 -31.46 -34.05 31.04
N ARG A 9 -31.62 -33.60 29.79
CA ARG A 9 -31.80 -32.21 29.35
C ARG A 9 -33.06 -31.59 29.97
N PRO A 10 -33.11 -30.27 30.18
CA PRO A 10 -34.38 -29.54 30.15
C PRO A 10 -34.61 -28.91 28.76
N ASP A 11 -35.67 -29.36 28.10
CA ASP A 11 -36.46 -28.59 27.13
C ASP A 11 -37.40 -27.69 27.93
N VAL A 12 -37.37 -26.38 27.68
CA VAL A 12 -38.47 -25.49 28.04
C VAL A 12 -38.88 -24.72 26.81
N SER A 13 -40.06 -25.10 26.35
CA SER A 13 -40.78 -24.56 25.22
C SER A 13 -41.53 -23.28 25.61
N ARG A 14 -41.70 -22.40 24.60
CA ARG A 14 -42.76 -21.38 24.45
C ARG A 14 -42.74 -20.15 25.37
N ALA A 15 -42.36 -19.02 24.77
CA ALA A 15 -43.06 -17.75 24.97
C ALA A 15 -43.26 -17.05 23.61
N ARG A 16 -44.51 -17.08 23.11
CA ARG A 16 -45.00 -16.19 22.06
C ARG A 16 -45.22 -14.81 22.67
N ALA A 17 -44.60 -13.76 22.13
CA ALA A 17 -44.97 -12.38 22.43
C ALA A 17 -45.03 -11.54 21.15
N ARG A 18 -46.27 -11.40 20.69
CA ARG A 18 -46.93 -10.28 19.99
C ARG A 18 -46.09 -9.33 19.12
N ALA A 19 -46.40 -9.39 17.83
CA ALA A 19 -46.20 -8.32 16.86
C ALA A 19 -46.95 -7.04 17.28
N GLY A 20 -46.21 -5.96 17.52
CA GLY A 20 -46.72 -4.59 17.57
C GLY A 20 -46.38 -3.90 16.26
N ARG A 21 -47.40 -3.65 15.45
CA ARG A 21 -47.33 -2.88 14.21
C ARG A 21 -47.55 -1.41 14.59
N GLU A 22 -46.48 -0.63 14.71
CA GLU A 22 -46.61 0.83 14.85
C GLU A 22 -46.54 1.46 13.46
N THR A 23 -47.71 1.95 13.05
CA THR A 23 -47.95 2.68 11.81
C THR A 23 -47.42 4.10 11.99
N ILE A 24 -46.31 4.43 11.35
CA ILE A 24 -45.83 5.82 11.27
C ILE A 24 -46.62 6.51 10.16
N THR A 25 -47.63 7.27 10.56
CA THR A 25 -48.40 8.15 9.67
C THR A 25 -47.55 9.36 9.29
N LEU A 26 -47.22 9.46 8.01
CA LEU A 26 -46.68 10.67 7.38
C LEU A 26 -47.74 11.78 7.43
N ALA A 27 -47.46 12.87 8.14
CA ALA A 27 -48.18 14.13 7.99
C ALA A 27 -47.26 15.13 7.29
N VAL A 28 -47.46 15.28 5.97
CA VAL A 28 -46.83 16.34 5.17
C VAL A 28 -47.73 17.57 5.26
N THR A 29 -47.32 18.56 6.04
CA THR A 29 -47.96 19.89 6.05
C THR A 29 -47.06 20.84 5.28
N ALA A 30 -47.39 21.07 4.01
CA ALA A 30 -46.78 22.11 3.19
C ALA A 30 -47.36 23.47 3.60
N ILE A 31 -46.52 24.36 4.12
CA ILE A 31 -46.85 25.78 4.30
C ILE A 31 -46.33 26.52 3.07
N VAL A 32 -47.21 26.74 2.09
CA VAL A 32 -47.01 27.70 1.01
C VAL A 32 -47.50 29.06 1.52
N LYS A 33 -46.58 29.96 1.86
CA LYS A 33 -46.90 31.39 1.97
C LYS A 33 -46.73 32.02 0.59
N GLY A 34 -47.85 32.22 -0.10
CA GLY A 34 -47.94 33.02 -1.31
C GLY A 34 -47.80 34.50 -0.97
N THR A 35 -46.97 35.20 -1.74
CA THR A 35 -47.06 36.65 -1.90
C THR A 35 -47.54 36.94 -3.31
N THR A 36 -48.68 37.63 -3.33
CA THR A 36 -49.45 38.15 -4.45
C THR A 36 -48.64 39.08 -5.34
N MET A 37 -48.48 38.72 -6.62
CA MET A 37 -48.13 39.67 -7.68
C MET A 37 -49.43 40.19 -8.31
N HIS A 38 -49.62 41.51 -8.21
CA HIS A 38 -50.74 42.22 -8.80
C HIS A 38 -50.62 42.27 -10.31
N ASP A 39 -51.79 42.11 -10.90
CA ASP A 39 -52.16 42.16 -12.30
C ASP A 39 -51.69 43.42 -13.05
N ARG A 40 -51.40 43.27 -14.35
CA ARG A 40 -51.83 44.15 -15.45
C ARG A 40 -51.20 43.72 -16.77
N ARG A 41 -52.01 43.05 -17.59
CA ARG A 41 -51.79 42.85 -19.02
C ARG A 41 -51.99 44.16 -19.79
N LEU A 42 -51.13 44.42 -20.78
CA LEU A 42 -51.50 45.17 -21.98
C LEU A 42 -50.66 44.66 -23.16
N ALA A 43 -51.33 44.12 -24.17
CA ALA A 43 -50.78 43.83 -25.48
C ALA A 43 -51.09 45.00 -26.41
N CYS A 44 -50.16 45.41 -27.26
CA CYS A 44 -50.43 46.12 -28.52
C CYS A 44 -49.27 45.90 -29.51
N VAL A 45 -49.68 45.59 -30.73
CA VAL A 45 -48.95 45.41 -31.99
C VAL A 45 -48.39 46.74 -32.50
N GLY A 46 -47.27 46.75 -33.24
CA GLY A 46 -46.99 47.86 -34.16
C GLY A 46 -45.53 48.09 -34.56
N PHE A 47 -45.19 47.59 -35.75
CA PHE A 47 -44.48 48.26 -36.86
C PHE A 47 -43.07 48.90 -36.65
N VAL A 48 -42.17 48.50 -37.55
CA VAL A 48 -40.80 48.98 -37.76
C VAL A 48 -40.80 50.38 -38.38
N VAL A 49 -40.07 51.32 -37.78
CA VAL A 49 -39.41 52.44 -38.49
C VAL A 49 -38.06 52.70 -37.82
N GLY A 50 -36.99 52.61 -38.61
CA GLY A 50 -35.63 52.87 -38.16
C GLY A 50 -35.36 54.36 -37.93
N ILE A 51 -34.58 54.65 -36.90
CA ILE A 51 -33.78 55.87 -36.80
C ILE A 51 -32.39 55.44 -36.33
N ALA A 52 -31.41 55.62 -37.21
CA ALA A 52 -30.00 55.53 -36.89
C ALA A 52 -29.60 56.79 -36.10
N VAL A 53 -29.21 56.61 -34.84
CA VAL A 53 -28.49 57.63 -34.06
C VAL A 53 -27.11 57.08 -33.77
N LEU A 54 -26.10 57.72 -34.36
CA LEU A 54 -24.70 57.52 -34.04
C LEU A 54 -24.43 58.09 -32.64
N VAL A 55 -24.26 57.22 -31.66
CA VAL A 55 -23.62 57.58 -30.39
C VAL A 55 -22.27 56.88 -30.34
N THR A 56 -21.23 57.66 -30.57
CA THR A 56 -19.84 57.34 -30.23
C THR A 56 -19.75 57.13 -28.72
N GLY A 57 -19.88 55.87 -28.29
CA GLY A 57 -19.54 55.42 -26.95
C GLY A 57 -18.28 54.56 -27.02
N CYS A 58 -17.17 55.09 -26.49
CA CYS A 58 -15.94 54.36 -26.29
C CYS A 58 -16.20 53.14 -25.40
N SER A 59 -16.14 51.94 -25.97
CA SER A 59 -15.92 50.72 -25.22
C SER A 59 -14.56 50.21 -25.64
N ASP A 60 -13.55 50.44 -24.80
CA ASP A 60 -12.29 49.69 -24.85
C ASP A 60 -12.63 48.24 -24.47
N ASP A 61 -13.05 47.44 -25.46
CA ASP A 61 -13.12 45.99 -25.30
C ASP A 61 -11.68 45.46 -25.18
N PRO A 62 -11.26 44.91 -24.03
CA PRO A 62 -9.95 44.28 -23.95
C PRO A 62 -9.95 43.08 -24.91
N ALA A 63 -8.97 43.08 -25.81
CA ALA A 63 -8.77 42.03 -26.81
C ALA A 63 -8.89 40.62 -26.19
N PRO A 64 -9.49 39.65 -26.91
CA PRO A 64 -9.66 38.29 -26.41
C PRO A 64 -8.29 37.71 -26.05
N GLN A 65 -8.07 37.50 -24.76
CA GLN A 65 -6.87 36.83 -24.27
C GLN A 65 -6.83 35.43 -24.88
N LYS A 66 -5.81 35.17 -25.70
CA LYS A 66 -5.47 33.81 -26.16
C LYS A 66 -5.59 32.86 -24.97
N PRO A 67 -6.32 31.72 -25.08
CA PRO A 67 -6.43 30.77 -23.99
C PRO A 67 -5.02 30.38 -23.55
N ARG A 68 -4.66 30.83 -22.35
CA ARG A 68 -3.42 30.46 -21.68
C ARG A 68 -3.42 28.96 -21.60
N ALA A 69 -2.41 28.32 -22.20
CA ALA A 69 -2.23 26.89 -22.17
C ALA A 69 -2.50 26.37 -20.75
N THR A 70 -3.52 25.53 -20.61
CA THR A 70 -3.81 24.81 -19.38
C THR A 70 -2.53 24.12 -18.95
N ALA A 71 -2.01 24.51 -17.79
CA ALA A 71 -0.87 23.85 -17.17
C ALA A 71 -1.19 22.35 -17.09
N ALA A 72 -0.47 21.54 -17.87
CA ALA A 72 -0.52 20.10 -17.74
C ALA A 72 -0.10 19.75 -16.31
N CYS A 73 -0.99 19.09 -15.55
CA CYS A 73 -0.67 18.63 -14.20
C CYS A 73 0.58 17.74 -14.24
N PRO A 74 1.57 17.93 -13.35
CA PRO A 74 2.57 16.90 -13.14
C PRO A 74 1.83 15.68 -12.58
N LYS A 75 1.86 14.57 -13.32
CA LYS A 75 1.28 13.27 -12.95
C LYS A 75 2.04 12.56 -11.82
N THR A 76 2.90 13.29 -11.10
CA THR A 76 3.80 12.77 -10.10
C THR A 76 3.62 13.58 -8.81
N LEU A 77 3.47 12.86 -7.70
CA LEU A 77 3.41 13.50 -6.39
C LEU A 77 4.65 14.38 -6.17
N PRO A 78 4.49 15.57 -5.55
CA PRO A 78 5.64 16.40 -5.23
C PRO A 78 6.56 15.64 -4.27
N LYS A 79 7.87 15.82 -4.42
CA LYS A 79 8.83 15.25 -3.47
C LYS A 79 8.63 15.89 -2.08
N PRO A 80 8.79 15.15 -0.96
CA PRO A 80 8.80 15.75 0.37
C PRO A 80 9.84 16.87 0.46
N SER A 81 9.49 17.96 1.16
CA SER A 81 10.43 19.09 1.34
C SER A 81 11.49 18.79 2.40
N PHE A 82 11.20 17.86 3.32
CA PHE A 82 12.17 17.27 4.24
C PHE A 82 11.85 15.81 4.51
N THR A 83 12.87 15.06 4.91
CA THR A 83 12.75 13.64 5.24
C THR A 83 12.17 13.49 6.64
N VAL A 84 11.04 12.79 6.75
CA VAL A 84 10.51 12.29 8.02
C VAL A 84 10.86 10.81 8.12
N PRO A 85 11.67 10.38 9.09
CA PRO A 85 11.97 8.96 9.26
C PRO A 85 10.70 8.19 9.59
N LEU A 86 10.60 6.93 9.13
CA LEU A 86 9.42 6.10 9.38
C LEU A 86 9.11 5.93 10.87
N SER A 87 10.14 5.92 11.73
CA SER A 87 10.01 5.89 13.20
C SER A 87 9.34 7.13 13.82
N GLN A 88 9.06 8.17 13.04
CA GLN A 88 8.29 9.33 13.46
C GLN A 88 6.90 9.37 12.81
N ILE A 89 6.55 8.39 11.98
CA ILE A 89 5.28 8.33 11.26
C ILE A 89 4.29 7.48 12.05
N TYR A 90 3.24 8.12 12.55
CA TYR A 90 2.08 7.49 13.17
C TYR A 90 0.91 7.47 12.19
N LEU A 91 0.36 6.29 11.91
CA LEU A 91 -0.69 6.13 10.91
C LEU A 91 -1.77 5.12 11.30
N ASN A 92 -2.97 5.32 10.76
CA ASN A 92 -3.97 4.26 10.67
C ASN A 92 -3.90 3.60 9.28
N ILE A 93 -4.29 2.34 9.18
CA ILE A 93 -4.32 1.62 7.91
C ILE A 93 -5.72 1.05 7.70
N TYR A 94 -6.34 1.40 6.58
CA TYR A 94 -7.69 0.98 6.23
C TYR A 94 -7.71 0.14 4.96
N ASN A 95 -8.48 -0.93 4.98
CA ASN A 95 -8.75 -1.76 3.81
C ASN A 95 -9.99 -1.22 3.07
N ALA A 96 -9.78 -0.76 1.84
CA ALA A 96 -10.83 -0.39 0.88
C ALA A 96 -10.77 -1.32 -0.34
N SER A 97 -10.37 -2.58 -0.12
CA SER A 97 -10.20 -3.59 -1.16
C SER A 97 -11.02 -4.83 -0.84
N ALA A 98 -11.24 -5.68 -1.84
CA ALA A 98 -11.88 -6.98 -1.63
C ALA A 98 -10.96 -7.99 -0.92
N THR A 99 -9.67 -7.68 -0.76
CA THR A 99 -8.68 -8.60 -0.19
C THR A 99 -8.75 -8.58 1.33
N SER A 100 -9.27 -9.66 1.92
CA SER A 100 -9.30 -9.82 3.38
C SER A 100 -7.89 -9.82 3.99
N GLY A 101 -7.71 -9.12 5.10
CA GLY A 101 -6.44 -9.05 5.83
C GLY A 101 -5.36 -8.16 5.21
N LEU A 102 -5.66 -7.44 4.12
CA LEU A 102 -4.70 -6.56 3.45
C LEU A 102 -4.13 -5.49 4.39
N ALA A 103 -4.99 -4.82 5.17
CA ALA A 103 -4.58 -3.81 6.15
C ALA A 103 -3.64 -4.37 7.23
N SER A 104 -3.93 -5.56 7.77
CA SER A 104 -3.08 -6.20 8.77
C SER A 104 -1.72 -6.61 8.21
N LYS A 105 -1.68 -7.10 6.96
CA LYS A 105 -0.43 -7.43 6.28
C LYS A 105 0.41 -6.18 6.00
N ALA A 106 -0.23 -5.11 5.51
CA ALA A 106 0.43 -3.82 5.29
C ALA A 106 0.94 -3.21 6.59
N ALA A 107 0.19 -3.38 7.69
CA ALA A 107 0.63 -2.95 9.02
C ALA A 107 1.90 -3.68 9.46
N GLY A 108 1.95 -5.01 9.33
CA GLY A 108 3.15 -5.78 9.67
C GLY A 108 4.38 -5.32 8.89
N GLU A 109 4.25 -5.10 7.58
CA GLU A 109 5.33 -4.58 6.73
C GLU A 109 5.77 -3.17 7.15
N LEU A 110 4.84 -2.25 7.39
CA LEU A 110 5.19 -0.88 7.77
C LEU A 110 5.80 -0.79 9.16
N THR A 111 5.32 -1.59 10.12
CA THR A 111 5.94 -1.71 11.45
C THR A 111 7.35 -2.27 11.34
N TRP A 112 7.57 -3.30 10.52
CA TRP A 112 8.90 -3.84 10.26
C TRP A 112 9.83 -2.79 9.62
N ARG A 113 9.33 -1.96 8.69
CA ARG A 113 10.07 -0.81 8.13
C ARG A 113 10.29 0.34 9.14
N GLY A 114 9.65 0.29 10.30
CA GLY A 114 9.85 1.21 11.41
C GLY A 114 8.72 2.20 11.66
N ALA A 115 7.58 2.12 10.98
CA ALA A 115 6.45 3.02 11.21
C ALA A 115 5.56 2.58 12.38
N HIS A 116 4.89 3.55 13.02
CA HIS A 116 3.99 3.32 14.14
C HIS A 116 2.54 3.20 13.68
N VAL A 117 2.06 1.96 13.52
CA VAL A 117 0.67 1.69 13.17
C VAL A 117 -0.20 1.80 14.43
N LEU A 118 -1.13 2.76 14.41
CA LEU A 118 -2.06 3.03 15.51
C LEU A 118 -3.28 2.10 15.46
N LYS A 119 -3.84 1.92 14.26
CA LYS A 119 -5.08 1.16 14.05
C LYS A 119 -5.09 0.50 12.69
N THR A 120 -5.72 -0.68 12.61
CA THR A 120 -6.12 -1.30 11.34
C THR A 120 -7.64 -1.50 11.30
N GLY A 121 -8.24 -1.44 10.11
CA GLY A 121 -9.67 -1.68 9.94
C GLY A 121 -10.10 -1.67 8.47
N ASN A 122 -11.41 -1.78 8.23
CA ASN A 122 -11.98 -1.46 6.92
C ASN A 122 -12.21 0.05 6.81
N ASP A 123 -12.12 0.59 5.61
CA ASP A 123 -12.35 2.02 5.38
C ASP A 123 -13.81 2.39 5.70
N PRO A 124 -14.07 3.29 6.66
CA PRO A 124 -15.44 3.70 6.97
C PRO A 124 -16.09 4.54 5.85
N ASN A 125 -15.30 5.10 4.92
CA ASN A 125 -15.73 5.89 3.76
C ASN A 125 -16.96 6.80 4.01
N PRO A 126 -16.90 7.72 5.00
CA PRO A 126 -18.07 8.47 5.46
C PRO A 126 -18.66 9.43 4.40
N ASP A 127 -17.87 9.78 3.38
CA ASP A 127 -18.25 10.71 2.32
C ASP A 127 -18.45 10.05 0.96
N GLY A 128 -18.56 8.71 0.93
CA GLY A 128 -18.97 7.95 -0.26
C GLY A 128 -18.02 8.10 -1.44
N ARG A 129 -16.73 8.33 -1.18
CA ARG A 129 -15.73 8.46 -2.24
C ARG A 129 -15.52 7.14 -2.97
N PRO A 130 -15.10 7.20 -4.24
CA PRO A 130 -14.58 6.01 -4.92
C PRO A 130 -13.38 5.45 -4.17
N GLU A 131 -13.35 4.13 -4.02
CA GLU A 131 -12.22 3.41 -3.42
C GLU A 131 -10.94 3.63 -4.27
N PRO A 132 -9.77 3.84 -3.64
CA PRO A 132 -8.54 4.01 -4.40
C PRO A 132 -8.17 2.72 -5.10
N ARG A 133 -7.62 2.81 -6.32
CA ARG A 133 -7.13 1.62 -7.03
C ARG A 133 -5.89 1.01 -6.37
N THR A 134 -4.94 1.84 -5.94
CA THR A 134 -3.64 1.43 -5.37
C THR A 134 -3.58 1.77 -3.88
N ALA A 135 -3.50 3.06 -3.56
CA ALA A 135 -3.62 3.57 -2.21
C ALA A 135 -3.96 5.06 -2.22
N GLU A 136 -4.73 5.50 -1.23
CA GLU A 136 -4.92 6.91 -0.89
C GLU A 136 -4.34 7.17 0.50
N ILE A 137 -3.54 8.22 0.63
CA ILE A 137 -3.02 8.70 1.91
C ILE A 137 -3.82 9.94 2.29
N ARG A 138 -4.73 9.79 3.27
CA ARG A 138 -5.52 10.89 3.81
C ARG A 138 -4.73 11.59 4.91
N HIS A 139 -4.70 12.92 4.89
CA HIS A 139 -3.91 13.70 5.84
C HIS A 139 -4.50 15.08 6.10
N GLY A 140 -4.19 15.63 7.26
CA GLY A 140 -4.49 17.03 7.58
C GLY A 140 -3.47 18.01 7.01
N ARG A 141 -3.70 19.30 7.24
CA ARG A 141 -2.74 20.35 6.88
C ARG A 141 -1.36 20.11 7.50
N ASN A 142 -1.34 19.69 8.78
CA ASN A 142 -0.11 19.43 9.54
C ASN A 142 0.55 18.07 9.19
N GLY A 143 -0.20 17.14 8.60
CA GLY A 143 0.27 15.81 8.20
C GLY A 143 0.86 15.74 6.79
N ARG A 144 0.87 16.84 6.02
CA ARG A 144 1.27 16.81 4.59
C ARG A 144 2.66 16.22 4.36
N GLN A 145 3.65 16.60 5.16
CA GLN A 145 5.02 16.09 4.99
C GLN A 145 5.16 14.63 5.42
N VAL A 146 4.39 14.22 6.44
CA VAL A 146 4.27 12.82 6.85
C VAL A 146 3.68 12.00 5.70
N ALA A 147 2.60 12.49 5.08
CA ALA A 147 1.94 11.83 3.95
C ALA A 147 2.86 11.68 2.74
N LEU A 148 3.62 12.73 2.39
CA LEU A 148 4.58 12.67 1.28
C LEU A 148 5.72 11.67 1.55
N ASN A 149 6.23 11.61 2.79
CA ASN A 149 7.26 10.63 3.15
C ASN A 149 6.69 9.20 3.14
N LEU A 150 5.47 8.98 3.65
CA LEU A 150 4.79 7.69 3.57
C LEU A 150 4.51 7.28 2.12
N ALA A 151 4.16 8.22 1.24
CA ALA A 151 3.94 7.95 -0.17
C ALA A 151 5.17 7.38 -0.88
N SER A 152 6.38 7.67 -0.41
CA SER A 152 7.61 7.07 -0.94
C SER A 152 7.69 5.55 -0.71
N GLN A 153 6.91 5.01 0.23
CA GLN A 153 6.88 3.59 0.55
C GLN A 153 5.86 2.82 -0.31
N VAL A 154 4.92 3.51 -0.96
CA VAL A 154 3.77 2.89 -1.64
C VAL A 154 3.81 3.21 -3.13
N GLN A 155 3.58 2.21 -3.97
CA GLN A 155 3.57 2.40 -5.41
C GLN A 155 2.29 3.15 -5.82
N ASN A 156 2.47 4.27 -6.53
CA ASN A 156 1.38 5.06 -7.10
C ASN A 156 0.31 5.47 -6.06
N ALA A 157 0.75 5.88 -4.86
CA ALA A 157 -0.17 6.46 -3.89
C ALA A 157 -0.72 7.80 -4.39
N VAL A 158 -1.96 8.12 -4.02
CA VAL A 158 -2.53 9.46 -4.15
C VAL A 158 -2.66 10.09 -2.77
N LEU A 159 -2.57 11.42 -2.70
CA LEU A 159 -2.77 12.14 -1.44
C LEU A 159 -4.14 12.80 -1.45
N TYR A 160 -4.81 12.74 -0.31
CA TYR A 160 -6.02 13.48 -0.06
C TYR A 160 -5.85 14.30 1.21
N GLN A 161 -6.10 15.60 1.12
CA GLN A 161 -6.08 16.47 2.28
C GLN A 161 -7.49 16.62 2.84
N ASP A 162 -7.71 16.24 4.09
CA ASP A 162 -8.96 16.48 4.81
C ASP A 162 -8.82 17.66 5.79
N ASP A 163 -9.84 17.84 6.62
CA ASP A 163 -9.96 18.93 7.59
C ASP A 163 -9.31 18.61 8.95
N ARG A 164 -8.67 17.45 9.13
CA ARG A 164 -8.05 17.10 10.41
C ARG A 164 -6.89 18.06 10.73
N SER A 165 -6.73 18.37 12.00
CA SER A 165 -5.65 19.22 12.50
C SER A 165 -4.46 18.42 13.05
N ASN A 166 -4.66 17.16 13.42
CA ASN A 166 -3.58 16.30 13.90
C ASN A 166 -2.66 15.87 12.73
N PRO A 167 -1.38 15.54 13.01
CA PRO A 167 -0.43 15.13 11.98
C PRO A 167 -0.58 13.66 11.55
N THR A 168 -1.52 12.90 12.15
CA THR A 168 -1.76 11.49 11.82
C THR A 168 -2.26 11.36 10.39
N VAL A 169 -1.77 10.33 9.71
CA VAL A 169 -2.18 10.00 8.34
C VAL A 169 -2.96 8.70 8.32
N ASP A 170 -3.87 8.56 7.37
CA ASP A 170 -4.54 7.29 7.12
C ASP A 170 -4.05 6.75 5.78
N LEU A 171 -3.60 5.51 5.77
CA LEU A 171 -3.27 4.78 4.54
C LEU A 171 -4.45 3.88 4.17
N VAL A 172 -5.15 4.25 3.11
CA VAL A 172 -6.29 3.50 2.58
C VAL A 172 -5.81 2.65 1.41
N LEU A 173 -6.02 1.34 1.49
CA LEU A 173 -5.46 0.35 0.58
C LEU A 173 -6.50 -0.10 -0.45
N GLY A 174 -6.13 -0.02 -1.72
CA GLY A 174 -6.93 -0.51 -2.84
C GLY A 174 -6.55 -1.92 -3.30
N ASP A 175 -7.33 -2.48 -4.23
CA ASP A 175 -7.09 -3.83 -4.78
C ASP A 175 -5.73 -4.00 -5.47
N SER A 176 -5.18 -2.93 -6.04
CA SER A 176 -3.86 -2.94 -6.70
C SER A 176 -2.73 -2.44 -5.78
N PHE A 177 -2.92 -2.44 -4.47
CA PHE A 177 -1.93 -1.98 -3.50
C PHE A 177 -0.61 -2.75 -3.60
N LYS A 178 0.51 -2.02 -3.66
CA LYS A 178 1.87 -2.57 -3.58
C LYS A 178 2.81 -1.59 -2.87
N PHE A 179 3.71 -2.13 -2.06
CA PHE A 179 4.83 -1.36 -1.53
C PHE A 179 5.95 -1.20 -2.56
N VAL A 180 6.72 -0.13 -2.43
CA VAL A 180 8.04 -0.01 -3.07
C VAL A 180 8.96 -1.08 -2.45
N PRO A 181 9.67 -1.88 -3.27
CA PRO A 181 10.58 -2.90 -2.78
C PRO A 181 11.71 -2.30 -1.91
N VAL A 182 12.02 -2.95 -0.79
CA VAL A 182 13.14 -2.54 0.06
C VAL A 182 14.47 -2.95 -0.60
N PRO A 183 15.45 -2.06 -0.74
CA PRO A 183 16.74 -2.43 -1.32
C PRO A 183 17.43 -3.54 -0.51
N PRO A 184 18.14 -4.49 -1.16
CA PRO A 184 18.89 -5.51 -0.43
C PRO A 184 19.91 -4.90 0.54
N PRO A 185 19.94 -5.32 1.82
CA PRO A 185 20.86 -4.74 2.80
C PRO A 185 22.33 -5.10 2.48
N PRO A 186 23.33 -4.45 3.11
CA PRO A 186 24.71 -4.89 3.05
C PRO A 186 24.87 -6.33 3.55
N ALA A 187 25.83 -7.08 3.00
CA ALA A 187 26.06 -8.48 3.35
C ALA A 187 26.29 -8.69 4.87
N GLN A 188 26.92 -7.72 5.52
CA GLN A 188 27.22 -7.73 6.96
C GLN A 188 25.98 -7.71 7.84
N LYS A 189 24.80 -7.36 7.29
CA LYS A 189 23.51 -7.39 7.99
C LYS A 189 22.69 -8.63 7.66
N VAL A 190 23.21 -9.55 6.84
CA VAL A 190 22.48 -10.72 6.36
C VAL A 190 22.97 -11.97 7.07
N THR A 191 22.08 -12.60 7.82
CA THR A 191 22.32 -13.89 8.47
C THR A 191 21.84 -15.04 7.59
N VAL A 192 22.75 -15.96 7.28
CA VAL A 192 22.47 -17.10 6.40
C VAL A 192 22.74 -18.44 7.08
N ARG A 193 21.97 -19.45 6.70
CA ARG A 193 22.26 -20.86 6.97
C ARG A 193 22.44 -21.59 5.65
N VAL A 194 23.48 -22.41 5.54
CA VAL A 194 23.84 -23.07 4.27
C VAL A 194 23.64 -24.58 4.39
N TYR A 195 22.72 -25.12 3.61
CA TYR A 195 22.35 -26.52 3.65
C TYR A 195 22.71 -27.22 2.34
N ASN A 196 23.36 -28.36 2.48
CA ASN A 196 23.64 -29.26 1.37
C ASN A 196 22.44 -30.18 1.14
N THR A 197 21.91 -30.18 -0.08
CA THR A 197 20.85 -31.10 -0.53
C THR A 197 21.34 -32.05 -1.62
N THR A 198 22.66 -32.22 -1.72
CA THR A 198 23.34 -33.03 -2.73
C THR A 198 24.16 -34.14 -2.08
N PHE A 199 24.70 -35.05 -2.90
CA PHE A 199 25.65 -36.08 -2.47
C PHE A 199 27.11 -35.58 -2.39
N LYS A 200 27.37 -34.31 -2.73
CA LYS A 200 28.74 -33.74 -2.71
C LYS A 200 29.14 -33.41 -1.26
N GLY A 201 30.02 -34.23 -0.67
CA GLY A 201 30.54 -33.99 0.68
C GLY A 201 31.27 -32.63 0.80
N GLY A 202 31.12 -31.96 1.94
CA GLY A 202 31.80 -30.70 2.24
C GLY A 202 31.24 -29.44 1.55
N LEU A 203 30.31 -29.58 0.60
CA LEU A 203 29.82 -28.48 -0.24
C LEU A 203 29.28 -27.29 0.57
N SER A 204 28.44 -27.54 1.58
CA SER A 204 27.90 -26.44 2.41
C SER A 204 28.98 -25.72 3.22
N GLY A 205 30.06 -26.41 3.61
CA GLY A 205 31.22 -25.81 4.27
C GLY A 205 31.98 -24.87 3.34
N THR A 206 32.28 -25.31 2.13
CA THR A 206 32.94 -24.49 1.10
C THR A 206 32.13 -23.24 0.77
N VAL A 207 30.83 -23.40 0.52
CA VAL A 207 29.95 -22.26 0.21
C VAL A 207 29.81 -21.32 1.41
N ALA A 208 29.68 -21.86 2.63
CA ALA A 208 29.65 -21.06 3.84
C ALA A 208 30.93 -20.24 4.02
N ALA A 209 32.10 -20.80 3.76
CA ALA A 209 33.37 -20.05 3.80
C ALA A 209 33.37 -18.90 2.78
N GLY A 210 33.00 -19.18 1.51
CA GLY A 210 32.94 -18.15 0.47
C GLY A 210 31.91 -17.05 0.74
N LEU A 211 30.80 -17.34 1.43
CA LEU A 211 29.85 -16.32 1.88
C LEU A 211 30.41 -15.50 3.06
N ARG A 212 31.14 -16.10 4.00
CA ARG A 212 31.81 -15.35 5.09
C ARG A 212 32.84 -14.37 4.53
N GLU A 213 33.63 -14.77 3.54
CA GLU A 213 34.61 -13.90 2.87
C GLU A 213 33.96 -12.67 2.20
N ARG A 214 32.69 -12.80 1.78
CA ARG A 214 31.87 -11.70 1.23
C ARG A 214 31.19 -10.86 2.30
N GLY A 215 31.44 -11.17 3.57
CA GLY A 215 30.92 -10.43 4.72
C GLY A 215 29.53 -10.88 5.20
N PHE A 216 28.99 -12.00 4.71
CA PHE A 216 27.74 -12.54 5.26
C PHE A 216 27.95 -13.13 6.66
N GLN A 217 26.93 -13.03 7.53
CA GLN A 217 26.92 -13.70 8.81
C GLN A 217 26.42 -15.14 8.65
N VAL A 218 27.31 -16.12 8.57
CA VAL A 218 26.88 -17.53 8.47
C VAL A 218 26.62 -18.11 9.86
N ALA A 219 25.35 -18.31 10.19
CA ALA A 219 24.91 -18.84 11.48
C ALA A 219 25.07 -20.36 11.59
N ALA A 220 24.88 -21.09 10.50
CA ALA A 220 25.01 -22.54 10.47
C ALA A 220 25.31 -23.05 9.05
N ASN A 221 25.95 -24.22 8.97
CA ASN A 221 26.04 -24.98 7.74
C ASN A 221 25.98 -26.48 8.01
N GLY A 222 25.44 -27.27 7.08
CA GLY A 222 25.29 -28.71 7.25
C GLY A 222 24.51 -29.35 6.11
N ASN A 223 23.94 -30.53 6.35
CA ASN A 223 22.93 -31.14 5.47
C ASN A 223 21.55 -30.56 5.82
N ASP A 224 20.63 -30.54 4.86
CA ASP A 224 19.25 -30.11 5.14
C ASP A 224 18.60 -31.03 6.20
N PRO A 225 18.15 -30.51 7.35
CA PRO A 225 17.50 -31.31 8.39
C PRO A 225 16.21 -31.98 7.91
N ASN A 226 15.60 -31.49 6.83
CA ASN A 226 14.37 -32.08 6.28
C ASN A 226 14.65 -33.13 5.18
N GLY A 227 15.92 -33.42 4.89
CA GLY A 227 16.29 -34.38 3.85
C GLY A 227 15.86 -33.96 2.44
N GLY A 228 15.79 -32.66 2.16
CA GLY A 228 15.46 -32.16 0.83
C GLY A 228 16.45 -32.62 -0.23
N TYR A 229 15.96 -32.76 -1.46
CA TYR A 229 16.75 -33.08 -2.65
C TYR A 229 16.26 -32.24 -3.82
N PHE A 230 17.14 -31.42 -4.39
CA PHE A 230 16.83 -30.49 -5.48
C PHE A 230 17.71 -30.80 -6.70
N PRO A 231 17.33 -31.79 -7.54
CA PRO A 231 18.13 -32.19 -8.70
C PRO A 231 18.16 -31.12 -9.79
N ASP A 232 17.10 -30.32 -9.89
CA ASP A 232 16.92 -29.39 -11.00
C ASP A 232 17.26 -27.93 -10.72
N ASP A 233 17.53 -27.58 -9.47
CA ASP A 233 17.87 -26.22 -9.04
C ASP A 233 19.38 -26.07 -8.84
N THR A 234 19.89 -24.86 -9.09
CA THR A 234 21.24 -24.46 -8.64
C THR A 234 21.24 -24.20 -7.14
N ALA A 235 20.27 -23.41 -6.65
CA ALA A 235 20.02 -23.27 -5.23
C ALA A 235 18.58 -22.79 -4.99
N ILE A 236 18.02 -23.16 -3.85
CA ILE A 236 16.77 -22.61 -3.34
C ILE A 236 17.10 -21.76 -2.12
N ILE A 237 16.76 -20.48 -2.18
CA ILE A 237 16.93 -19.55 -1.08
C ILE A 237 15.57 -19.39 -0.39
N ARG A 238 15.41 -20.03 0.78
CA ARG A 238 14.20 -19.94 1.58
C ARG A 238 14.26 -18.74 2.52
N HIS A 239 13.16 -18.00 2.61
CA HIS A 239 13.08 -16.81 3.45
C HIS A 239 11.68 -16.59 4.00
N GLY A 240 11.62 -15.80 5.08
CA GLY A 240 10.39 -15.32 5.68
C GLY A 240 9.78 -14.14 4.95
N GLU A 241 8.72 -13.61 5.55
CA GLU A 241 8.08 -12.38 5.08
C GLU A 241 9.05 -11.20 5.04
N PHE A 242 9.85 -11.02 6.10
CA PHE A 242 10.77 -9.89 6.25
C PHE A 242 12.20 -10.21 5.76
N GLY A 243 12.53 -11.49 5.53
CA GLY A 243 13.85 -11.93 5.04
C GLY A 243 14.05 -11.77 3.53
N GLU A 244 13.04 -11.32 2.77
CA GLU A 244 13.11 -11.24 1.30
C GLU A 244 14.21 -10.31 0.77
N PRO A 245 14.44 -9.10 1.33
CA PRO A 245 15.54 -8.24 0.88
C PRO A 245 16.91 -8.88 1.13
N ALA A 246 17.08 -9.58 2.26
CA ALA A 246 18.27 -10.34 2.58
C ALA A 246 18.46 -11.52 1.61
N ALA A 247 17.38 -12.21 1.26
CA ALA A 247 17.39 -13.29 0.28
C ALA A 247 17.82 -12.81 -1.11
N ARG A 248 17.34 -11.65 -1.57
CA ARG A 248 17.85 -11.00 -2.80
C ARG A 248 19.34 -10.70 -2.74
N ARG A 249 19.86 -10.27 -1.59
CA ARG A 249 21.31 -10.03 -1.42
C ARG A 249 22.10 -11.33 -1.60
N VAL A 250 21.64 -12.43 -1.04
CA VAL A 250 22.27 -13.75 -1.19
C VAL A 250 22.18 -14.25 -2.62
N GLN A 251 21.04 -14.03 -3.29
CA GLN A 251 20.81 -14.43 -4.68
C GLN A 251 21.85 -13.83 -5.65
N LEU A 252 22.39 -12.64 -5.36
CA LEU A 252 23.47 -12.05 -6.16
C LEU A 252 24.77 -12.87 -6.13
N SER A 253 24.99 -13.69 -5.10
CA SER A 253 26.17 -14.57 -5.00
C SER A 253 25.97 -15.91 -5.69
N ILE A 254 24.74 -16.28 -6.07
CA ILE A 254 24.40 -17.59 -6.63
C ILE A 254 23.51 -17.40 -7.86
N LYS A 255 24.14 -17.42 -9.04
CA LYS A 255 23.43 -17.29 -10.31
C LYS A 255 22.42 -18.44 -10.47
N GLY A 256 21.20 -18.13 -10.89
CA GLY A 256 20.14 -19.12 -11.07
C GLY A 256 19.48 -19.59 -9.76
N ALA A 257 19.84 -19.02 -8.60
CA ALA A 257 19.14 -19.32 -7.36
C ALA A 257 17.69 -18.80 -7.40
N ARG A 258 16.76 -19.59 -6.87
CA ARG A 258 15.34 -19.24 -6.79
C ARG A 258 14.95 -18.86 -5.36
N LEU A 259 14.20 -17.76 -5.21
CA LEU A 259 13.67 -17.35 -3.92
C LEU A 259 12.36 -18.08 -3.62
N VAL A 260 12.21 -18.58 -2.39
CA VAL A 260 11.00 -19.26 -1.93
C VAL A 260 10.60 -18.71 -0.57
N LYS A 261 9.40 -18.14 -0.48
CA LYS A 261 8.81 -17.73 0.79
C LYS A 261 8.26 -18.96 1.51
N ASP A 262 8.71 -19.21 2.74
CA ASP A 262 8.32 -20.41 3.50
C ASP A 262 7.47 -20.12 4.75
N GLY A 263 7.08 -18.86 4.94
CA GLY A 263 6.17 -18.46 6.00
C GLY A 263 6.81 -18.18 7.37
N ARG A 264 8.15 -18.34 7.52
CA ARG A 264 8.83 -17.93 8.75
C ARG A 264 8.68 -16.43 9.01
N LYS A 265 8.78 -16.05 10.29
CA LYS A 265 8.61 -14.66 10.76
C LYS A 265 9.91 -13.93 11.05
N ASP A 266 11.03 -14.67 11.12
CA ASP A 266 12.35 -14.08 11.23
C ASP A 266 12.90 -13.64 9.85
N GLU A 267 14.04 -12.95 9.89
CA GLU A 267 14.77 -12.47 8.72
C GLU A 267 15.85 -13.45 8.24
N THR A 268 15.92 -14.65 8.84
CA THR A 268 16.96 -15.62 8.49
C THR A 268 16.73 -16.14 7.08
N VAL A 269 17.84 -16.38 6.38
CA VAL A 269 17.83 -16.88 5.01
C VAL A 269 18.50 -18.25 4.97
N ASP A 270 17.83 -19.24 4.40
CA ASP A 270 18.42 -20.56 4.21
C ASP A 270 18.79 -20.75 2.75
N VAL A 271 20.04 -21.09 2.49
CA VAL A 271 20.56 -21.43 1.17
C VAL A 271 20.61 -22.94 1.06
N MET A 272 19.68 -23.52 0.31
CA MET A 272 19.64 -24.93 -0.02
C MET A 272 20.39 -25.14 -1.33
N LEU A 273 21.54 -25.81 -1.29
CA LEU A 273 22.38 -26.05 -2.46
C LEU A 273 21.85 -27.23 -3.26
N GLY A 274 21.46 -26.99 -4.51
CA GLY A 274 20.91 -28.01 -5.41
C GLY A 274 21.99 -28.71 -6.23
N SER A 275 21.60 -29.75 -6.96
CA SER A 275 22.56 -30.61 -7.67
C SER A 275 23.28 -29.89 -8.82
N LYS A 276 22.66 -28.85 -9.39
CA LYS A 276 23.26 -27.98 -10.42
C LYS A 276 24.14 -26.88 -9.84
N PHE A 277 24.39 -26.87 -8.52
CA PHE A 277 25.35 -25.96 -7.92
C PHE A 277 26.78 -26.34 -8.31
N GLU A 278 27.51 -25.35 -8.80
CA GLU A 278 28.92 -25.45 -9.18
C GLU A 278 29.77 -24.57 -8.26
N GLU A 279 29.53 -23.26 -8.28
CA GLU A 279 30.29 -22.30 -7.50
C GLU A 279 29.50 -21.02 -7.19
N LEU A 280 30.06 -20.21 -6.30
CA LEU A 280 29.60 -18.84 -6.09
C LEU A 280 30.09 -17.95 -7.25
N VAL A 281 29.24 -17.03 -7.68
CA VAL A 281 29.61 -15.96 -8.64
C VAL A 281 30.82 -15.20 -8.11
N PRO A 282 31.80 -14.73 -8.91
CA PRO A 282 32.94 -13.96 -8.41
C PRO A 282 32.56 -12.81 -7.46
N ALA A 283 33.38 -12.55 -6.44
CA ALA A 283 33.04 -11.59 -5.37
C ALA A 283 32.76 -10.17 -5.89
N ALA A 284 33.49 -9.75 -6.93
CA ALA A 284 33.32 -8.45 -7.59
C ALA A 284 31.94 -8.31 -8.27
N GLU A 285 31.37 -9.40 -8.77
CA GLU A 285 30.07 -9.40 -9.46
C GLU A 285 28.89 -9.49 -8.47
N ALA A 286 29.08 -10.16 -7.34
CA ALA A 286 28.04 -10.32 -6.31
C ALA A 286 27.76 -9.04 -5.50
N THR A 287 28.65 -8.04 -5.60
CA THR A 287 28.50 -6.73 -4.96
C THR A 287 28.42 -5.65 -6.04
N PRO A 288 27.28 -5.48 -6.73
CA PRO A 288 27.14 -4.39 -7.68
C PRO A 288 27.43 -3.07 -6.96
N ALA A 289 28.33 -2.27 -7.52
CA ALA A 289 28.65 -0.95 -7.00
C ALA A 289 27.34 -0.18 -6.78
N PRO A 290 27.22 0.62 -5.70
CA PRO A 290 26.06 1.46 -5.49
C PRO A 290 25.78 2.23 -6.78
N ALA A 291 24.59 2.03 -7.37
CA ALA A 291 24.20 2.79 -8.54
C ALA A 291 24.33 4.27 -8.17
N LYS A 292 25.22 5.00 -8.86
CA LYS A 292 25.29 6.46 -8.71
C LYS A 292 23.86 6.97 -8.93
N PRO A 293 23.33 7.83 -8.04
CA PRO A 293 22.03 8.44 -8.28
C PRO A 293 22.06 9.05 -9.68
N SER A 294 21.14 8.63 -10.56
CA SER A 294 20.99 9.26 -11.86
C SER A 294 20.80 10.75 -11.63
N SER A 295 21.79 11.55 -12.03
CA SER A 295 21.80 12.99 -11.83
C SER A 295 20.98 13.74 -12.90
N ARG A 296 20.15 13.04 -13.69
CA ARG A 296 19.38 13.69 -14.75
C ARG A 296 17.94 13.17 -14.83
N PRO A 297 16.93 14.03 -14.63
CA PRO A 297 15.58 13.74 -15.07
C PRO A 297 15.55 13.60 -16.61
N PRO A 298 14.91 12.56 -17.17
CA PRO A 298 14.49 12.60 -18.57
C PRO A 298 13.48 13.73 -18.73
N GLY A 299 13.83 14.78 -19.49
CA GLY A 299 12.94 15.91 -19.77
C GLY A 299 13.38 17.27 -19.21
N CYS A 300 14.65 17.45 -18.81
CA CYS A 300 15.29 18.76 -18.68
C CYS A 300 16.58 18.83 -19.54
#